data_AF-A0A519ZAM9-F1
#
_entry.id   AF-A0A519ZAM9-F1
#
_cell.length_a   1.000
_cell.length_b   1.000
_cell.length_c   1.000
_cell.angle_alpha   90.00
_cell.angle_beta   90.00
_cell.angle_gamma   90.00
#
_symmetry.space_group_name_H-M   'P 1'
#
loop_
_entity.id
_entity.type
_entity.pdbx_description
1 polymer ?
#
loop_
_entity_poly.entity_id
_entity_poly.type
_entity_poly.pdbx_seq_one_letter_code
_entity_poly.pdbx_strand_id
1 'polypeptide(L)'
;MISPQAAFSDSYASARIKFLEGAAAAGMAITSHDHPLPGRDGETLAMDVALDGSPDAERLLVVSSACHGVEGYCGSGVQVFATHDAEWREHARSADVAVLYIHALNPHGFSWVRRVTQENVDLNRNFQDFSQPLPANPAYAEIHHLLLPEQWPPGPENQAEIQAYI
;
A
#
# COMPACT_ATOMS: atom_id res chain seq x y z
N MET A 1 20.60 12.11 -9.06
CA MET A 1 19.88 12.02 -7.77
C MET A 1 19.16 13.32 -7.47
N ILE A 2 17.97 13.22 -6.91
CA ILE A 2 17.21 14.35 -6.34
C ILE A 2 17.50 14.47 -4.83
N SER A 3 17.08 15.56 -4.17
CA SER A 3 17.13 15.61 -2.71
C SER A 3 16.07 14.68 -2.10
N PRO A 4 16.29 14.11 -0.90
CA PRO A 4 15.30 13.27 -0.23
C PRO A 4 13.94 13.96 -0.10
N GLN A 5 13.92 15.24 0.29
CA GLN A 5 12.69 16.01 0.49
C GLN A 5 11.88 16.15 -0.80
N ALA A 6 12.54 16.25 -1.97
CA ALA A 6 11.85 16.37 -3.25
C ALA A 6 11.08 15.09 -3.63
N ALA A 7 11.47 13.94 -3.09
CA ALA A 7 10.84 12.65 -3.38
C ALA A 7 9.47 12.47 -2.71
N PHE A 8 9.23 13.15 -1.57
CA PHE A 8 7.98 13.03 -0.82
C PHE A 8 6.91 13.97 -1.38
N SER A 9 5.64 13.61 -1.17
CA SER A 9 4.48 14.36 -1.61
C SER A 9 3.46 14.48 -0.47
N ASP A 10 2.60 15.49 -0.56
CA ASP A 10 1.52 15.77 0.39
C ASP A 10 0.17 15.17 -0.03
N SER A 11 0.10 14.60 -1.24
CA SER A 11 -1.11 14.04 -1.85
C SER A 11 -0.78 12.78 -2.65
N TYR A 12 -1.74 11.86 -2.75
CA TYR A 12 -1.63 10.66 -3.58
C TYR A 12 -1.38 11.03 -5.06
N ALA A 13 -2.15 11.98 -5.60
CA ALA A 13 -2.00 12.41 -6.99
C ALA A 13 -0.56 12.87 -7.31
N SER A 14 0.02 13.74 -6.47
CA SER A 14 1.40 14.20 -6.63
C SER A 14 2.42 13.08 -6.42
N ALA A 15 2.17 12.16 -5.49
CA ALA A 15 3.03 10.99 -5.25
C ALA A 15 3.07 10.06 -6.47
N ARG A 16 1.90 9.78 -7.06
CA ARG A 16 1.75 8.96 -8.27
C ARG A 16 2.46 9.56 -9.47
N ILE A 17 2.26 10.86 -9.72
CA ILE A 17 2.93 11.57 -10.82
C ILE A 17 4.45 11.44 -10.69
N LYS A 18 5.01 11.75 -9.51
CA LYS A 18 6.46 11.66 -9.30
C LYS A 18 7.00 10.25 -9.51
N PHE A 19 6.27 9.23 -9.05
CA PHE A 19 6.69 7.84 -9.23
C PHE A 19 6.70 7.45 -10.72
N LEU A 20 5.62 7.75 -11.45
CA LEU A 20 5.51 7.43 -12.88
C LEU A 20 6.54 8.18 -13.72
N GLU A 21 6.74 9.49 -13.46
CA GLU A 21 7.74 10.30 -14.15
C GLU A 21 9.16 9.78 -13.87
N GLY A 22 9.48 9.48 -12.62
CA GLY A 22 10.77 8.93 -12.22
C GLY A 22 11.04 7.57 -12.85
N ALA A 23 10.06 6.66 -12.80
CA ALA A 23 10.15 5.33 -13.41
C ALA A 23 10.31 5.40 -14.94
N ALA A 24 9.55 6.27 -15.60
CA ALA A 24 9.63 6.47 -17.05
C ALA A 24 10.99 7.07 -17.45
N ALA A 25 11.47 8.09 -16.73
CA ALA A 25 12.78 8.68 -16.97
C ALA A 25 13.93 7.68 -16.73
N ALA A 26 13.74 6.73 -15.81
CA ALA A 26 14.67 5.66 -15.52
C ALA A 26 14.64 4.49 -16.54
N GLY A 27 13.70 4.51 -17.50
CA GLY A 27 13.53 3.49 -18.52
C GLY A 27 12.88 2.20 -18.03
N MET A 28 12.13 2.25 -16.93
CA MET A 28 11.46 1.08 -16.35
C MET A 28 10.23 0.68 -17.17
N ALA A 29 9.93 -0.62 -17.21
CA ALA A 29 8.69 -1.11 -17.81
C ALA A 29 7.52 -0.90 -16.84
N ILE A 30 6.55 -0.07 -17.22
CA ILE A 30 5.44 0.35 -16.34
C ILE A 30 4.13 -0.32 -16.77
N THR A 31 3.35 -0.78 -15.80
CA THR A 31 1.96 -1.24 -15.97
C THR A 31 1.09 -0.63 -14.89
N SER A 32 -0.08 -0.12 -15.27
CA SER A 32 -1.04 0.49 -14.33
C SER A 32 -2.29 -0.36 -14.22
N HIS A 33 -2.73 -0.60 -12.99
CA HIS A 33 -3.99 -1.27 -12.68
C HIS A 33 -4.95 -0.27 -12.05
N ASP A 34 -5.85 0.28 -12.88
CA ASP A 34 -6.81 1.27 -12.43
C ASP A 34 -7.77 0.69 -11.39
N HIS A 35 -7.99 1.46 -10.33
CA HIS A 35 -8.98 1.18 -9.31
C HIS A 35 -10.34 1.76 -9.76
N PRO A 36 -11.47 1.05 -9.55
CA PRO A 36 -12.76 1.45 -10.11
C PRO A 36 -13.38 2.69 -9.47
N LEU A 37 -12.99 3.01 -8.24
CA LEU A 37 -13.45 4.21 -7.52
C LEU A 37 -12.49 5.39 -7.69
N PRO A 38 -13.01 6.64 -7.70
CA PRO A 38 -12.18 7.83 -7.68
C PRO A 38 -11.49 8.02 -6.33
N GLY A 39 -10.42 8.81 -6.35
CA GLY A 39 -9.75 9.31 -5.15
C GLY A 39 -10.56 10.36 -4.42
N ARG A 40 -10.06 10.75 -3.25
CA ARG A 40 -10.66 11.75 -2.37
C ARG A 40 -10.92 13.08 -3.08
N ASP A 41 -10.02 13.49 -3.96
CA ASP A 41 -10.08 14.76 -4.68
C ASP A 41 -10.56 14.55 -6.15
N GLY A 42 -11.12 13.37 -6.46
CA GLY A 42 -11.63 13.00 -7.78
C GLY A 42 -10.59 12.45 -8.74
N GLU A 43 -9.35 12.22 -8.28
CA GLU A 43 -8.27 11.70 -9.11
C GLU A 43 -8.43 10.21 -9.45
N THR A 44 -7.85 9.78 -10.58
CA THR A 44 -7.76 8.36 -10.91
C THR A 44 -6.82 7.65 -9.96
N LEU A 45 -7.36 6.65 -9.26
CA LEU A 45 -6.61 5.73 -8.43
C LEU A 45 -6.10 4.56 -9.27
N ALA A 46 -4.87 4.13 -9.04
CA ALA A 46 -4.29 2.95 -9.63
C ALA A 46 -3.20 2.34 -8.74
N MET A 47 -3.00 1.03 -8.90
CA MET A 47 -1.77 0.36 -8.51
C MET A 47 -0.85 0.31 -9.74
N ASP A 48 0.19 1.12 -9.74
CA ASP A 48 1.23 1.17 -10.75
C ASP A 48 2.38 0.24 -10.37
N VAL A 49 2.88 -0.50 -11.36
CA VAL A 49 3.96 -1.45 -11.23
C VAL A 49 5.08 -1.02 -12.17
N ALA A 50 6.31 -0.92 -11.69
CA ALA A 50 7.48 -0.59 -12.51
C ALA A 50 8.59 -1.62 -12.30
N LEU A 51 9.04 -2.25 -13.39
CA LEU A 51 10.16 -3.18 -13.39
C LEU A 51 11.44 -2.47 -13.86
N ASP A 52 12.46 -2.45 -13.00
CA ASP A 52 13.83 -2.04 -13.34
C ASP A 52 14.74 -3.28 -13.43
N GLY A 53 15.32 -3.51 -14.60
CA GLY A 53 16.18 -4.66 -14.87
C GLY A 53 15.62 -5.59 -15.94
N SER A 54 16.25 -6.75 -16.10
CA SER A 54 15.81 -7.77 -17.04
C SER A 54 14.61 -8.54 -16.49
N PRO A 55 13.55 -8.80 -17.28
CA PRO A 55 12.49 -9.73 -16.88
C PRO A 55 13.01 -11.17 -16.70
N ASP A 56 14.19 -11.48 -17.25
CA ASP A 56 14.84 -12.79 -17.16
C ASP A 56 15.96 -12.84 -16.10
N ALA A 57 16.07 -11.83 -15.22
CA ALA A 57 17.07 -11.82 -14.15
C ALA A 57 16.91 -13.05 -13.23
N GLU A 58 18.01 -13.58 -12.68
CA GLU A 58 17.97 -14.73 -11.77
C GLU A 58 17.10 -14.44 -10.53
N ARG A 59 17.06 -13.18 -10.09
CA ARG A 59 16.41 -12.77 -8.83
C ARG A 59 15.53 -11.54 -9.02
N LEU A 60 14.44 -11.52 -8.26
CA LEU A 60 13.51 -10.40 -8.20
C LEU A 60 13.40 -9.87 -6.77
N LEU A 61 13.69 -8.58 -6.59
CA LEU A 61 13.38 -7.85 -5.37
C LEU A 61 12.06 -7.11 -5.57
N VAL A 62 11.05 -7.42 -4.76
CA VAL A 62 9.76 -6.71 -4.79
C VAL A 62 9.73 -5.65 -3.70
N VAL A 63 9.48 -4.40 -4.08
CA VAL A 63 9.37 -3.26 -3.17
C VAL A 63 7.96 -2.68 -3.31
N SER A 64 7.10 -2.94 -2.33
CA SER A 64 5.74 -2.41 -2.29
C SER A 64 5.58 -1.27 -1.28
N SER A 65 4.65 -0.37 -1.56
CA SER A 65 4.26 0.71 -0.66
C SER A 65 2.75 0.78 -0.47
N ALA A 66 2.34 1.56 0.52
CA ALA A 66 0.95 1.80 0.89
C ALA A 66 0.13 0.52 1.10
N CYS A 67 0.69 -0.51 1.76
CA CYS A 67 -0.12 -1.64 2.23
C CYS A 67 -1.18 -1.15 3.23
N HIS A 68 -0.74 -0.36 4.22
CA HIS A 68 -1.62 0.63 4.81
C HIS A 68 -1.58 1.89 3.96
N GLY A 69 -2.73 2.32 3.46
CA GLY A 69 -2.81 3.43 2.52
C GLY A 69 -2.12 4.70 3.00
N VAL A 70 -2.42 5.15 4.22
CA VAL A 70 -1.84 6.37 4.84
C VAL A 70 -0.31 6.35 4.95
N GLU A 71 0.30 5.18 5.04
CA GLU A 71 1.77 5.04 5.09
C GLU A 71 2.39 5.21 3.69
N GLY A 72 1.57 5.31 2.65
CA GLY A 72 1.95 5.59 1.27
C GLY A 72 2.74 6.88 1.11
N TYR A 73 2.51 7.92 1.92
CA TYR A 73 3.29 9.16 1.84
C TYR A 73 4.78 8.90 2.06
N CYS A 74 5.11 8.05 3.04
CA CYS A 74 6.48 7.68 3.34
C CYS A 74 7.01 6.67 2.33
N GLY A 75 6.27 5.58 2.10
CA GLY A 75 6.72 4.50 1.22
C GLY A 75 6.90 4.94 -0.24
N SER A 76 5.98 5.78 -0.74
CA SER A 76 6.11 6.40 -2.07
C SER A 76 7.34 7.28 -2.16
N GLY A 77 7.66 8.07 -1.12
CA GLY A 77 8.84 8.94 -1.16
C GLY A 77 10.14 8.14 -1.31
N VAL A 78 10.25 7.00 -0.61
CA VAL A 78 11.38 6.08 -0.77
C VAL A 78 11.45 5.52 -2.19
N GLN A 79 10.31 5.06 -2.75
CA GLN A 79 10.26 4.54 -4.12
C GLN A 79 10.60 5.60 -5.17
N VAL A 80 10.05 6.82 -5.05
CA VAL A 80 10.37 7.96 -5.92
C VAL A 80 11.86 8.26 -5.87
N PHE A 81 12.46 8.36 -4.68
CA PHE A 81 13.89 8.60 -4.54
C PHE A 81 14.71 7.53 -5.27
N ALA A 82 14.35 6.25 -5.10
CA ALA A 82 15.02 5.13 -5.73
C ALA A 82 14.98 5.18 -7.28
N THR A 83 13.92 5.72 -7.88
CA THR A 83 13.87 5.91 -9.35
C THR A 83 14.94 6.90 -9.86
N HIS A 84 15.38 7.83 -9.02
CA HIS A 84 16.40 8.82 -9.34
C HIS A 84 17.82 8.44 -8.87
N ASP A 85 17.96 7.28 -8.22
CA ASP A 85 19.22 6.77 -7.70
C ASP A 85 19.84 5.77 -8.70
N ALA A 86 20.74 6.29 -9.55
CA ALA A 86 21.42 5.48 -10.55
C ALA A 86 22.39 4.46 -9.94
N GLU A 87 22.97 4.75 -8.77
CA GLU A 87 23.92 3.86 -8.10
C GLU A 87 23.19 2.64 -7.54
N TRP A 88 22.06 2.86 -6.86
CA TRP A 88 21.18 1.78 -6.41
C TRP A 88 20.74 0.86 -7.55
N ARG A 89 20.26 1.44 -8.66
CA ARG A 89 19.74 0.68 -9.80
C ARG A 89 20.83 -0.11 -10.51
N GLU A 90 22.01 0.48 -10.68
CA GLU A 90 23.16 -0.21 -11.25
C GLU A 90 23.67 -1.32 -10.32
N HIS A 91 23.67 -1.10 -9.01
CA HIS A 91 24.07 -2.12 -8.05
C HIS A 91 23.17 -3.36 -8.14
N ALA A 92 21.85 -3.18 -8.15
CA ALA A 92 20.88 -4.27 -8.32
C ALA A 92 21.11 -5.02 -9.65
N ARG A 93 21.27 -4.28 -10.76
CA ARG A 93 21.53 -4.84 -12.09
C ARG A 93 22.83 -5.65 -12.15
N SER A 94 23.91 -5.12 -11.58
CA SER A 94 25.22 -5.78 -11.54
C SER A 94 25.22 -7.07 -10.72
N ALA A 95 24.27 -7.20 -9.79
CA ALA A 95 24.04 -8.39 -8.97
C ALA A 95 23.03 -9.38 -9.60
N ASP A 96 22.62 -9.16 -10.85
CA ASP A 96 21.57 -9.90 -11.56
C ASP A 96 20.23 -9.95 -10.79
N VAL A 97 19.86 -8.80 -10.20
CA VAL A 97 18.60 -8.60 -9.50
C VAL A 97 17.76 -7.58 -10.27
N ALA A 98 16.58 -7.99 -10.72
CA ALA A 98 15.54 -7.04 -11.14
C ALA A 98 14.77 -6.52 -9.92
N VAL A 99 14.34 -5.26 -9.97
CA VAL A 99 13.54 -4.65 -8.91
C VAL A 99 12.14 -4.34 -9.43
N LEU A 100 11.12 -4.92 -8.79
CA LEU A 100 9.71 -4.65 -9.07
C LEU A 100 9.15 -3.71 -8.02
N TYR A 101 8.88 -2.47 -8.41
CA TYR A 101 8.20 -1.50 -7.56
C TYR A 101 6.70 -1.64 -7.72
N ILE A 102 5.96 -1.67 -6.60
CA ILE A 102 4.51 -1.60 -6.57
C ILE A 102 4.10 -0.32 -5.84
N HIS A 103 3.59 0.65 -6.59
CA HIS A 103 3.14 1.97 -6.16
C HIS A 103 1.67 2.17 -6.59
N ALA A 104 0.68 2.00 -5.74
CA ALA A 104 0.77 1.53 -4.37
C ALA A 104 -0.32 0.49 -4.13
N LEU A 105 -0.12 -0.42 -3.18
CA LEU A 105 -1.02 -1.58 -2.97
C LEU A 105 -2.46 -1.18 -2.61
N ASN A 106 -2.62 -0.12 -1.81
CA ASN A 106 -3.92 0.43 -1.43
C ASN A 106 -4.02 1.90 -1.87
N PRO A 107 -4.25 2.17 -3.18
CA PRO A 107 -4.30 3.53 -3.69
C PRO A 107 -5.49 4.30 -3.11
N HIS A 108 -6.61 3.61 -2.83
CA HIS A 108 -7.76 4.18 -2.15
C HIS A 108 -7.40 4.67 -0.75
N GLY A 109 -6.84 3.80 0.10
CA GLY A 109 -6.44 4.19 1.45
C GLY A 109 -5.39 5.30 1.44
N PHE A 110 -4.51 5.34 0.44
CA PHE A 110 -3.50 6.38 0.31
C PHE A 110 -4.15 7.75 0.04
N SER A 111 -5.00 7.85 -0.98
CA SER A 111 -5.73 9.10 -1.29
C SER A 111 -6.66 9.54 -0.14
N TRP A 112 -7.33 8.60 0.51
CA TRP A 112 -8.29 8.89 1.59
C TRP A 112 -7.68 9.00 2.98
N VAL A 113 -6.35 8.89 3.13
CA VAL A 113 -5.63 8.95 4.42
C VAL A 113 -6.12 7.89 5.40
N ARG A 114 -6.24 6.65 4.93
CA ARG A 114 -6.74 5.48 5.67
C ARG A 114 -5.73 4.36 5.64
N ARG A 115 -5.68 3.56 6.72
CA ARG A 115 -4.92 2.30 6.72
C ARG A 115 -5.57 1.22 5.83
N VAL A 116 -6.89 1.24 5.75
CA VAL A 116 -7.71 0.19 5.13
C VAL A 116 -8.14 0.55 3.71
N THR A 117 -8.64 -0.44 2.96
CA THR A 117 -9.29 -0.23 1.65
C THR A 117 -10.64 0.49 1.80
N GLN A 118 -11.31 0.75 0.67
CA GLN A 118 -12.69 1.26 0.62
C GLN A 118 -13.72 0.37 1.35
N GLU A 119 -13.42 -0.91 1.49
CA GLU A 119 -14.27 -1.90 2.17
C GLU A 119 -13.93 -2.03 3.66
N ASN A 120 -13.08 -1.16 4.20
CA ASN A 120 -12.51 -1.26 5.55
C ASN A 120 -11.66 -2.52 5.79
N VAL A 121 -11.07 -3.09 4.74
CA VAL A 121 -10.14 -4.22 4.86
C VAL A 121 -8.73 -3.73 5.13
N ASP A 122 -8.12 -4.22 6.22
CA ASP A 122 -6.67 -4.08 6.45
C ASP A 122 -5.93 -5.12 5.61
N LEU A 123 -5.29 -4.69 4.51
CA LEU A 123 -4.56 -5.59 3.62
C LEU A 123 -3.45 -6.34 4.36
N ASN A 124 -2.83 -5.73 5.37
CA ASN A 124 -1.75 -6.33 6.16
C ASN A 124 -2.25 -7.38 7.17
N ARG A 125 -3.55 -7.69 7.14
CA ARG A 125 -4.19 -8.79 7.88
C ARG A 125 -4.98 -9.74 6.98
N ASN A 126 -4.98 -9.49 5.67
CA ASN A 126 -5.87 -10.16 4.71
C ASN A 126 -5.13 -11.06 3.69
N PHE A 127 -3.92 -11.53 4.04
CA PHE A 127 -3.14 -12.48 3.23
C PHE A 127 -3.61 -13.94 3.41
N GLN A 128 -4.93 -14.16 3.35
CA GLN A 128 -5.52 -15.49 3.50
C GLN A 128 -5.67 -16.17 2.14
N ASP A 129 -5.61 -17.50 2.13
CA ASP A 129 -5.98 -18.28 0.95
C ASP A 129 -7.51 -18.40 0.86
N PHE A 130 -8.11 -17.55 0.02
CA PHE A 130 -9.56 -17.52 -0.20
C PHE A 130 -10.08 -18.71 -1.04
N SER A 131 -9.21 -19.58 -1.55
CA SER A 131 -9.63 -20.84 -2.18
C SER A 131 -9.97 -21.93 -1.14
N GLN A 132 -9.62 -21.71 0.12
CA GLN A 132 -9.88 -22.61 1.24
C GLN A 132 -10.88 -21.99 2.23
N PRO A 133 -11.50 -22.80 3.12
CA PRO A 133 -12.24 -22.25 4.25
C PRO A 133 -11.34 -21.35 5.11
N LEU A 134 -11.85 -20.18 5.49
CA LEU A 134 -11.11 -19.25 6.33
C LEU A 134 -10.90 -19.83 7.74
N PRO A 135 -9.75 -19.54 8.40
CA PRO A 135 -9.53 -19.97 9.77
C PRO A 135 -10.61 -19.44 10.72
N ALA A 136 -11.17 -20.33 11.54
CA ALA A 136 -12.09 -19.92 12.60
C ALA A 136 -11.34 -19.16 13.71
N ASN A 137 -11.95 -18.12 14.25
CA ASN A 137 -11.45 -17.39 15.42
C ASN A 137 -12.54 -17.31 16.49
N PRO A 138 -12.79 -18.40 17.26
CA PRO A 138 -13.88 -18.46 18.23
C PRO A 138 -13.74 -17.41 19.34
N ALA A 139 -12.51 -17.16 19.82
CA ALA A 139 -12.25 -16.14 20.83
C ALA A 139 -12.62 -14.72 20.35
N TYR A 140 -12.38 -14.40 19.06
CA TYR A 140 -12.85 -13.13 18.51
C TYR A 140 -14.38 -13.10 18.36
N ALA A 141 -15.01 -14.22 17.98
CA ALA A 141 -16.47 -14.29 17.85
C ALA A 141 -17.17 -13.99 19.18
N GLU A 142 -16.59 -14.42 20.31
CA GLU A 142 -17.09 -14.12 21.66
C GLU A 142 -17.12 -12.62 21.96
N ILE A 143 -16.16 -11.84 21.46
CA ILE A 143 -16.07 -10.40 21.73
C ILE A 143 -16.51 -9.49 20.57
N HIS A 144 -16.86 -10.05 19.41
CA HIS A 144 -17.14 -9.26 18.21
C HIS A 144 -18.25 -8.21 18.42
N HIS A 145 -19.37 -8.63 19.01
CA HIS A 145 -20.49 -7.76 19.32
C HIS A 145 -20.15 -6.68 20.36
N LEU A 146 -19.13 -6.89 21.18
CA LEU A 146 -18.63 -5.91 22.13
C LEU A 146 -17.78 -4.85 21.44
N LEU A 147 -16.94 -5.26 20.49
CA LEU A 147 -16.02 -4.37 19.76
C LEU A 147 -16.72 -3.57 18.65
N LEU A 148 -17.75 -4.18 18.03
CA LEU A 148 -18.53 -3.59 16.94
C LEU A 148 -20.04 -3.72 17.28
N PRO A 149 -20.53 -2.93 18.26
CA PRO A 149 -21.93 -2.98 18.68
C PRO A 149 -22.86 -2.45 17.59
N GLU A 150 -24.11 -2.93 17.57
CA GLU A 150 -25.14 -2.44 16.64
C GLU A 150 -25.44 -0.94 16.82
N GLN A 151 -25.28 -0.43 18.04
CA GLN A 151 -25.46 0.98 18.36
C GLN A 151 -24.11 1.68 18.55
N TRP A 152 -23.90 2.78 17.83
CA TRP A 152 -22.76 3.66 18.01
C TRP A 152 -23.23 5.09 18.33
N PRO A 153 -22.67 5.78 19.36
CA PRO A 153 -21.60 5.34 20.25
C PRO A 153 -22.03 4.24 21.24
N PRO A 154 -21.08 3.46 21.80
CA PRO A 154 -21.34 2.42 22.78
C PRO A 154 -22.07 2.92 24.04
N GLY A 155 -23.08 2.18 24.50
CA GLY A 155 -23.78 2.44 25.76
C GLY A 155 -23.01 1.97 27.01
N PRO A 156 -23.48 2.34 28.22
CA PRO A 156 -22.82 1.96 29.49
C PRO A 156 -22.72 0.45 29.72
N GLU A 157 -23.71 -0.33 29.27
CA GLU A 157 -23.74 -1.80 29.41
C GLU A 157 -22.61 -2.45 28.61
N ASN A 158 -22.48 -2.10 27.32
CA ASN A 158 -21.38 -2.59 26.48
C ASN A 158 -20.01 -2.19 27.04
N GLN A 159 -19.87 -0.96 27.55
CA GLN A 159 -18.62 -0.54 28.21
C GLN A 159 -18.31 -1.39 29.45
N ALA A 160 -19.31 -1.73 30.26
CA ALA A 160 -19.12 -2.59 31.43
C ALA A 160 -18.73 -4.02 31.04
N GLU A 161 -19.33 -4.58 29.98
CA GLU A 161 -18.99 -5.92 29.47
C GLU A 161 -17.56 -5.98 28.92
N ILE A 162 -17.12 -4.95 28.17
CA ILE A 162 -15.72 -4.84 27.74
C ILE A 162 -14.77 -4.82 28.93
N GLN A 163 -15.09 -4.05 29.98
CA GLN A 163 -14.26 -3.97 31.19
C GLN A 163 -14.22 -5.27 31.98
N ALA A 164 -15.29 -6.07 31.96
CA ALA A 164 -15.33 -7.38 32.61
C ALA A 164 -14.52 -8.44 31.86
N TYR A 165 -14.27 -8.23 30.55
CA TYR A 165 -13.49 -9.13 29.71
C TYR A 165 -11.96 -8.90 29.83
N ILE A 166 -11.52 -7.67 30.15
CA ILE A 166 -10.11 -7.28 30.32
C ILE A 166 -9.60 -7.69 31.71
#